data_AF-A0A7W4HKL1-F1
#
_entry.id   AF-A0A7W4HKL1-F1
#
_cell.length_a   1.000
_cell.length_b   1.000
_cell.length_c   1.000
_cell.angle_alpha   90.00
_cell.angle_beta   90.00
_cell.angle_gamma   90.00
#
_symmetry.space_group_name_H-M   'P 1'
#
loop_
_entity.id
_entity.type
_entity.pdbx_description
1 polymer ?
#
loop_
_entity_poly.entity_id
_entity_poly.type
_entity_poly.pdbx_seq_one_letter_code
_entity_poly.pdbx_strand_id
1 'polypeptide(L)'
;MRSSHGKSTLIGLISYGILLLVIYISSTTGFPLLDMGQNNLLFFLFFSFFWFILSLLRNTKDQNTNYLKIGLIVTEVYIILYLMIKPYTNFTINEFIIRYSSLLLLFFGATSKQKTLKILGVVLGIGLNLLMRSINFLMIYRQEAPINEFINNQDYQLILLVHNSELFPSKLELKSQKSGTQSILLDSSKTFSLKRGENYSITYESQSISGEELVLIVSPIGEILQIPAQSLLSLSTHKTNISFDFKINSGTFFSEKEISKIPELKILQENYNEDLKEYIIKSLPNIFQNNSKLQHRSYQYTKWLARLFGTYQNNYEYAKGYLPYLDLAKEQKNGPDLGDSDRSSLKNNLLKGWDKSETKYQIKNSSKT
;
A
#
# COMPACT_ATOMS: atom_id res chain seq x y z
N MET A 1 56.77 -8.92 -27.36
CA MET A 1 55.37 -8.43 -27.12
C MET A 1 54.62 -9.10 -25.95
N ARG A 2 55.19 -10.07 -25.21
CA ARG A 2 54.51 -10.76 -24.08
C ARG A 2 54.49 -10.01 -22.73
N SER A 3 55.26 -8.93 -22.54
CA SER A 3 55.46 -8.35 -21.20
C SER A 3 54.44 -7.30 -20.75
N SER A 4 53.65 -6.68 -21.65
CA SER A 4 52.69 -5.64 -21.26
C SER A 4 51.34 -6.20 -20.80
N HIS A 5 50.91 -7.34 -21.38
CA HIS A 5 49.68 -8.04 -20.95
C HIS A 5 49.81 -8.58 -19.53
N GLY A 6 50.92 -9.26 -19.20
CA GLY A 6 51.16 -9.81 -17.87
C GLY A 6 51.23 -8.75 -16.76
N LYS A 7 51.76 -7.56 -17.06
CA LYS A 7 51.79 -6.44 -16.11
C LYS A 7 50.39 -5.83 -15.91
N SER A 8 49.60 -5.72 -16.96
CA SER A 8 48.22 -5.20 -16.89
C SER A 8 47.27 -6.12 -16.14
N THR A 9 47.38 -7.44 -16.34
CA THR A 9 46.59 -8.44 -15.60
C THR A 9 47.01 -8.50 -14.13
N LEU A 10 48.30 -8.38 -13.83
CA LEU A 10 48.81 -8.34 -12.47
C LEU A 10 48.32 -7.09 -11.71
N ILE A 11 48.36 -5.91 -12.34
CA ILE A 11 47.85 -4.67 -11.75
C ILE A 11 46.33 -4.77 -11.52
N GLY A 12 45.59 -5.38 -12.44
CA GLY A 12 44.15 -5.65 -12.28
C GLY A 12 43.86 -6.59 -11.10
N LEU A 13 44.64 -7.67 -10.95
CA LEU A 13 44.53 -8.61 -9.84
C LEU A 13 44.90 -7.98 -8.49
N ILE A 14 45.93 -7.14 -8.45
CA ILE A 14 46.35 -6.42 -7.24
C ILE A 14 45.28 -5.39 -6.84
N SER A 15 44.74 -4.63 -7.81
CA SER A 15 43.62 -3.71 -7.58
C SER A 15 42.38 -4.43 -7.07
N TYR A 16 42.08 -5.61 -7.60
CA TYR A 16 40.98 -6.46 -7.16
C TYR A 16 41.18 -7.00 -5.74
N GLY A 17 42.40 -7.45 -5.41
CA GLY A 17 42.77 -7.86 -4.06
C GLY A 17 42.67 -6.73 -3.03
N ILE A 18 43.11 -5.53 -3.40
CA ILE A 18 42.99 -4.34 -2.55
C ILE A 18 41.51 -3.96 -2.35
N LEU A 19 40.68 -4.04 -3.39
CA LEU A 19 39.25 -3.76 -3.28
C LEU A 19 38.53 -4.76 -2.35
N LEU A 20 38.84 -6.06 -2.47
CA LEU A 20 38.33 -7.09 -1.55
C LEU A 20 38.80 -6.86 -0.10
N LEU A 21 40.06 -6.45 0.07
CA LEU A 21 40.62 -6.12 1.39
C LEU A 21 39.94 -4.90 2.00
N VAL A 22 39.68 -3.85 1.21
CA VAL A 22 38.94 -2.66 1.65
C VAL A 22 37.50 -3.01 2.04
N ILE A 23 36.84 -3.91 1.30
CA ILE A 23 35.49 -4.41 1.65
C ILE A 23 35.53 -5.20 2.97
N TYR A 24 36.54 -6.04 3.18
CA TYR A 24 36.72 -6.83 4.42
C TYR A 24 37.09 -5.96 5.65
N ILE A 25 37.91 -4.94 5.47
CA ILE A 25 38.26 -4.00 6.55
C ILE A 25 37.08 -3.06 6.85
N SER A 26 36.33 -2.66 5.82
CA SER A 26 35.13 -1.83 6.02
C SER A 26 34.04 -2.61 6.77
N SER A 27 33.84 -3.90 6.47
CA SER A 27 32.84 -4.76 7.15
C SER A 27 33.13 -4.98 8.64
N THR A 28 34.38 -4.78 9.08
CA THR A 28 34.82 -4.94 10.47
C THR A 28 34.87 -3.62 11.25
N THR A 29 34.78 -2.46 10.58
CA THR A 29 34.98 -1.13 11.21
C THR A 29 33.73 -0.25 11.29
N GLY A 30 32.57 -0.71 10.80
CA GLY A 30 31.28 -0.02 11.03
C GLY A 30 31.08 1.28 10.23
N PHE A 31 31.74 1.44 9.08
CA PHE A 31 31.52 2.57 8.19
C PHE A 31 30.09 2.56 7.60
N PRO A 32 29.40 3.71 7.45
CA PRO A 32 28.02 3.80 6.93
C PRO A 32 27.85 3.42 5.44
N LEU A 33 28.91 3.03 4.74
CA LEU A 33 28.83 2.27 3.49
C LEU A 33 28.27 0.85 3.71
N LEU A 34 28.20 0.35 4.97
CA LEU A 34 27.73 -0.99 5.33
C LEU A 34 26.24 -1.24 5.10
N ASP A 35 25.36 -0.27 5.31
CA ASP A 35 23.92 -0.48 5.08
C ASP A 35 23.64 -0.75 3.60
N MET A 36 24.47 -0.21 2.70
CA MET A 36 24.44 -0.54 1.28
C MET A 36 25.16 -1.87 0.97
N GLY A 37 26.25 -2.20 1.68
CA GLY A 37 27.09 -3.38 1.41
C GLY A 37 26.52 -4.72 1.88
N GLN A 38 25.93 -4.80 3.07
CA GLN A 38 25.40 -6.06 3.60
C GLN A 38 24.15 -6.54 2.85
N ASN A 39 23.28 -5.62 2.42
CA ASN A 39 22.08 -5.94 1.65
C ASN A 39 22.33 -6.06 0.14
N ASN A 40 23.49 -5.66 -0.38
CA ASN A 40 23.80 -5.68 -1.81
C ASN A 40 25.15 -6.37 -2.13
N LEU A 41 25.54 -7.38 -1.36
CA LEU A 41 26.78 -8.15 -1.58
C LEU A 41 26.88 -8.71 -3.02
N LEU A 42 25.74 -9.13 -3.57
CA LEU A 42 25.63 -9.60 -4.95
C LEU A 42 25.99 -8.49 -5.96
N PHE A 43 25.61 -7.23 -5.69
CA PHE A 43 25.97 -6.08 -6.52
C PHE A 43 27.45 -5.71 -6.43
N PHE A 44 28.06 -5.80 -5.24
CA PHE A 44 29.50 -5.58 -5.11
C PHE A 44 30.32 -6.63 -5.87
N LEU A 45 29.88 -7.89 -5.84
CA LEU A 45 30.46 -8.95 -6.65
C LEU A 45 30.31 -8.67 -8.15
N PHE A 46 29.14 -8.22 -8.60
CA PHE A 46 28.92 -7.80 -9.99
C PHE A 46 29.81 -6.62 -10.37
N PHE A 47 29.89 -5.58 -9.54
CA PHE A 47 30.73 -4.40 -9.77
C PHE A 47 32.21 -4.80 -9.92
N SER A 48 32.70 -5.66 -9.03
CA SER A 48 34.06 -6.20 -9.06
C SER A 48 34.34 -7.03 -10.31
N PHE A 49 33.35 -7.80 -10.77
CA PHE A 49 33.42 -8.56 -12.02
C PHE A 49 33.49 -7.67 -13.27
N PHE A 50 32.67 -6.61 -13.35
CA PHE A 50 32.73 -5.63 -14.43
C PHE A 50 34.11 -4.95 -14.49
N TRP A 51 34.64 -4.57 -13.34
CA TRP A 51 35.95 -3.91 -13.22
C TRP A 51 37.10 -4.84 -13.63
N PHE A 52 37.03 -6.12 -13.25
CA PHE A 52 37.97 -7.15 -13.67
C PHE A 52 37.98 -7.32 -15.19
N ILE A 53 36.80 -7.46 -15.82
CA ILE A 53 36.70 -7.55 -17.29
C ILE A 53 37.24 -6.29 -17.95
N LEU A 54 36.90 -5.10 -17.45
CA LEU A 54 37.38 -3.83 -18.01
C LEU A 54 38.92 -3.74 -17.95
N SER A 55 39.52 -4.21 -16.86
CA SER A 55 40.98 -4.28 -16.69
C SER A 55 41.64 -5.24 -17.67
N LEU A 56 41.02 -6.40 -17.95
CA LEU A 56 41.52 -7.35 -18.96
C LEU A 56 41.50 -6.75 -20.37
N LEU A 57 40.47 -5.97 -20.67
CA LEU A 57 40.28 -5.38 -21.99
C LEU A 57 41.03 -4.05 -22.17
N ARG A 58 41.61 -3.46 -21.11
CA ARG A 58 42.16 -2.11 -21.14
C ARG A 58 43.09 -1.81 -22.32
N ASN A 59 43.95 -2.77 -22.67
CA ASN A 59 44.99 -2.60 -23.70
C ASN A 59 44.64 -3.09 -25.10
N THR A 60 43.45 -3.68 -25.32
CA THR A 60 43.02 -4.11 -26.65
C THR A 60 42.49 -2.91 -27.46
N LYS A 61 42.89 -2.79 -28.73
CA LYS A 61 42.49 -1.69 -29.63
C LYS A 61 41.41 -2.09 -30.65
N ASP A 62 40.97 -3.34 -30.61
CA ASP A 62 39.96 -3.89 -31.52
C ASP A 62 38.61 -3.16 -31.38
N GLN A 63 37.90 -2.98 -32.49
CA GLN A 63 36.68 -2.18 -32.57
C GLN A 63 35.51 -2.83 -31.81
N ASN A 64 35.33 -4.15 -31.93
CA ASN A 64 34.32 -4.89 -31.17
C ASN A 64 34.61 -4.82 -29.66
N THR A 65 35.89 -4.88 -29.31
CA THR A 65 36.32 -4.76 -27.91
C THR A 65 36.11 -3.34 -27.36
N ASN A 66 36.25 -2.30 -28.17
CA ASN A 66 35.92 -0.94 -27.77
C ASN A 66 34.41 -0.74 -27.55
N TYR A 67 33.54 -1.32 -28.38
CA TYR A 67 32.09 -1.32 -28.12
C TYR A 67 31.75 -2.04 -26.82
N LEU A 68 32.40 -3.16 -26.55
CA LEU A 68 32.20 -3.91 -25.30
C LEU A 68 32.65 -3.09 -24.08
N LYS A 69 33.79 -2.39 -24.13
CA LYS A 69 34.21 -1.45 -23.06
C LYS A 69 33.17 -0.37 -22.80
N ILE A 70 32.62 0.25 -23.85
CA ILE A 70 31.58 1.27 -23.71
C ILE A 70 30.33 0.66 -23.05
N GLY A 71 29.91 -0.53 -23.46
CA GLY A 71 28.78 -1.24 -22.86
C GLY A 71 28.99 -1.57 -21.39
N LEU A 72 30.20 -2.00 -21.00
CA LEU A 72 30.55 -2.26 -19.60
C LEU A 72 30.48 -0.98 -18.76
N ILE A 73 31.03 0.14 -19.25
CA ILE A 73 30.98 1.45 -18.56
C ILE A 73 29.53 1.94 -18.42
N VAL A 74 28.72 1.84 -19.48
CA VAL A 74 27.29 2.17 -19.44
C VAL A 74 26.60 1.35 -18.35
N THR A 75 26.82 0.04 -18.33
CA THR A 75 26.22 -0.85 -17.33
C THR A 75 26.68 -0.52 -15.91
N GLU A 76 27.94 -0.18 -15.72
CA GLU A 76 28.49 0.24 -14.43
C GLU A 76 27.81 1.52 -13.91
N VAL A 77 27.68 2.54 -14.76
CA VAL A 77 26.99 3.78 -14.40
C VAL A 77 25.51 3.52 -14.09
N TYR A 78 24.85 2.60 -14.81
CA TYR A 78 23.48 2.19 -14.49
C TYR A 78 23.38 1.61 -13.08
N ILE A 79 24.27 0.68 -12.72
CA ILE A 79 24.27 0.03 -11.42
C ILE A 79 24.51 1.04 -10.30
N ILE A 80 25.47 1.96 -10.46
CA ILE A 80 25.75 3.01 -9.48
C ILE A 80 24.51 3.90 -9.29
N LEU A 81 23.91 4.38 -10.39
CA LEU A 81 22.73 5.22 -10.32
C LEU A 81 21.54 4.46 -9.73
N TYR A 82 21.38 3.17 -10.05
CA TYR A 82 20.34 2.33 -9.47
C TYR A 82 20.51 2.27 -7.94
N LEU A 83 21.69 1.97 -7.43
CA LEU A 83 21.93 1.91 -5.98
C LEU A 83 21.77 3.27 -5.29
N MET A 84 22.25 4.34 -5.91
CA MET A 84 22.26 5.68 -5.30
C MET A 84 20.92 6.40 -5.41
N ILE A 85 20.16 6.20 -6.49
CA ILE A 85 18.97 7.01 -6.81
C ILE A 85 17.69 6.20 -6.68
N LYS A 86 17.69 4.90 -7.02
CA LYS A 86 16.47 4.08 -6.97
C LYS A 86 15.80 4.09 -5.59
N PRO A 87 16.53 4.01 -4.45
CA PRO A 87 15.91 4.02 -3.11
C PRO A 87 15.13 5.30 -2.81
N TYR A 88 15.54 6.42 -3.40
CA TYR A 88 14.92 7.73 -3.19
C TYR A 88 13.86 8.07 -4.25
N THR A 89 13.45 7.09 -5.06
CA THR A 89 12.48 7.30 -6.15
C THR A 89 11.40 6.24 -6.15
N ASN A 90 10.18 6.67 -6.44
CA ASN A 90 9.00 5.81 -6.53
C ASN A 90 8.90 5.09 -7.89
N PHE A 91 10.03 4.92 -8.57
CA PHE A 91 10.05 4.30 -9.88
C PHE A 91 9.90 2.78 -9.81
N THR A 92 9.32 2.20 -10.85
CA THR A 92 9.52 0.78 -11.15
C THR A 92 10.90 0.55 -11.77
N ILE A 93 11.33 -0.70 -11.92
CA ILE A 93 12.59 -1.03 -12.61
C ILE A 93 12.55 -0.48 -14.05
N ASN A 94 11.45 -0.66 -14.77
CA ASN A 94 11.29 -0.20 -16.15
C ASN A 94 11.33 1.33 -16.25
N GLU A 95 10.65 2.03 -15.35
CA GLU A 95 10.70 3.48 -15.27
C GLU A 95 12.12 3.99 -14.98
N PHE A 96 12.86 3.29 -14.12
CA PHE A 96 14.24 3.62 -13.84
C PHE A 96 15.14 3.43 -15.08
N ILE A 97 14.92 2.37 -15.87
CA ILE A 97 15.62 2.14 -17.15
C ILE A 97 15.30 3.27 -18.16
N ILE A 98 14.05 3.73 -18.24
CA ILE A 98 13.68 4.85 -19.11
C ILE A 98 14.39 6.13 -18.66
N ARG A 99 14.38 6.42 -17.35
CA ARG A 99 15.12 7.57 -16.80
C ARG A 99 16.61 7.48 -17.08
N TYR A 100 17.21 6.32 -16.90
CA TYR A 100 18.61 6.11 -17.21
C TYR A 100 18.92 6.31 -18.70
N SER A 101 18.11 5.73 -19.58
CA SER A 101 18.22 5.90 -21.03
C SER A 101 18.08 7.36 -21.44
N SER A 102 17.23 8.14 -20.76
CA SER A 102 17.09 9.58 -21.01
C SER A 102 18.35 10.38 -20.67
N LEU A 103 19.10 9.99 -19.63
CA LEU A 103 20.39 10.60 -19.28
C LEU A 103 21.47 10.21 -20.30
N LEU A 104 21.47 8.97 -20.78
CA LEU A 104 22.37 8.55 -21.87
C LEU A 104 22.09 9.33 -23.16
N LEU A 105 20.82 9.53 -23.52
CA LEU A 105 20.44 10.34 -24.68
C LEU A 105 20.94 11.78 -24.56
N LEU A 106 20.90 12.36 -23.37
CA LEU A 106 21.48 13.68 -23.12
C LEU A 106 23.00 13.68 -23.30
N PHE A 107 23.68 12.69 -22.73
CA PHE A 107 25.14 12.57 -22.83
C PHE A 107 25.61 12.37 -24.28
N PHE A 108 25.05 11.38 -24.97
CA PHE A 108 25.40 11.10 -26.37
C PHE A 108 24.91 12.19 -27.32
N GLY A 109 23.75 12.80 -27.07
CA GLY A 109 23.28 13.97 -27.79
C GLY A 109 24.27 15.12 -27.65
N ALA A 110 24.64 15.50 -26.43
CA ALA A 110 25.55 16.62 -26.18
C ALA A 110 26.94 16.42 -26.80
N THR A 111 27.43 15.17 -26.81
CA THR A 111 28.76 14.79 -27.32
C THR A 111 28.78 14.44 -28.81
N SER A 112 27.63 14.35 -29.47
CA SER A 112 27.56 14.03 -30.90
C SER A 112 28.16 15.14 -31.77
N LYS A 113 28.98 14.74 -32.74
CA LYS A 113 29.52 15.63 -33.78
C LYS A 113 28.49 16.00 -34.84
N GLN A 114 27.45 15.18 -35.01
CA GLN A 114 26.42 15.41 -36.01
C GLN A 114 25.31 16.30 -35.43
N LYS A 115 25.08 17.48 -36.02
CA LYS A 115 24.16 18.51 -35.51
C LYS A 115 22.73 17.98 -35.30
N THR A 116 22.23 17.15 -36.20
CA THR A 116 20.88 16.57 -36.14
C THR A 116 20.73 15.59 -34.97
N LEU A 117 21.64 14.63 -34.83
CA LEU A 117 21.65 13.68 -33.70
C LEU A 117 21.84 14.39 -32.37
N LYS A 118 22.64 15.45 -32.34
CA LYS A 118 22.83 16.28 -31.15
C LYS A 118 21.52 16.92 -30.68
N ILE A 119 20.83 17.62 -31.57
CA ILE A 119 19.55 18.27 -31.26
C ILE A 119 18.51 17.22 -30.86
N LEU A 120 18.36 16.15 -31.65
CA LEU A 120 17.37 15.11 -31.39
C LEU A 120 17.60 14.41 -30.05
N GLY A 121 18.84 14.00 -29.76
CA GLY A 121 19.20 13.34 -28.50
C GLY A 121 18.99 14.22 -27.27
N VAL A 122 19.32 15.51 -27.37
CA VAL A 122 19.10 16.47 -26.28
C VAL A 122 17.60 16.72 -26.06
N VAL A 123 16.83 16.98 -27.11
CA VAL A 123 15.39 17.26 -26.99
C VAL A 123 14.62 16.06 -26.43
N LEU A 124 14.86 14.86 -26.99
CA LEU A 124 14.24 13.63 -26.49
C LEU A 124 14.68 13.32 -25.06
N GLY A 125 15.97 13.51 -24.75
CA GLY A 125 16.52 13.30 -23.41
C GLY A 125 15.92 14.23 -22.36
N ILE A 126 15.73 15.52 -22.68
CA ILE A 126 15.07 16.49 -21.78
C ILE A 126 13.60 16.12 -21.61
N GLY A 127 12.89 15.85 -22.71
CA GLY A 127 11.47 15.49 -22.69
C GLY A 127 11.19 14.26 -21.83
N LEU A 128 11.97 13.19 -22.02
CA LEU A 128 11.87 11.97 -21.21
C LEU A 128 12.24 12.24 -19.74
N ASN A 129 13.27 13.03 -19.44
CA ASN A 129 13.62 13.36 -18.05
C ASN A 129 12.49 14.12 -17.35
N LEU A 130 11.86 15.10 -18.02
CA LEU A 130 10.73 15.83 -17.47
C LEU A 130 9.51 14.93 -17.27
N LEU A 131 9.23 14.03 -18.21
CA LEU A 131 8.20 13.01 -18.06
C LEU A 131 8.46 12.13 -16.84
N MET A 132 9.67 11.58 -16.70
CA MET A 132 10.01 10.73 -15.55
C MET A 132 9.95 11.49 -14.23
N ARG A 133 10.40 12.76 -14.21
CA ARG A 133 10.30 13.60 -13.00
C ARG A 133 8.85 13.87 -12.60
N SER A 134 7.97 14.14 -13.57
CA SER A 134 6.54 14.29 -13.32
C SER A 134 5.89 12.99 -12.85
N ILE A 135 6.28 11.83 -13.41
CA ILE A 135 5.87 10.51 -12.92
C ILE A 135 6.26 10.32 -11.46
N ASN A 136 7.53 10.56 -11.11
CA ASN A 136 8.03 10.37 -9.73
C ASN A 136 7.28 11.22 -8.71
N PHE A 137 6.91 12.44 -9.10
CA PHE A 137 6.29 13.41 -8.20
C PHE A 137 4.77 13.29 -8.14
N LEU A 138 4.10 13.14 -9.29
CA LEU A 138 2.64 13.20 -9.38
C LEU A 138 1.96 11.83 -9.35
N MET A 139 2.62 10.73 -9.70
CA MET A 139 1.99 9.41 -9.67
C MET A 139 2.24 8.71 -8.32
N ILE A 140 1.43 9.09 -7.33
CA ILE A 140 1.50 8.55 -5.95
C ILE A 140 0.69 7.26 -5.77
N TYR A 141 -0.31 7.02 -6.61
CA TYR A 141 -1.20 5.84 -6.54
C TYR A 141 -0.52 4.60 -7.14
N ARG A 142 0.49 4.09 -6.43
CA ARG A 142 1.27 2.91 -6.84
C ARG A 142 0.73 1.60 -6.31
N GLN A 143 -0.11 1.67 -5.29
CA GLN A 143 -0.70 0.53 -4.59
C GLN A 143 -2.17 0.83 -4.33
N GLU A 144 -2.94 -0.22 -4.07
CA GLU A 144 -4.34 -0.10 -3.66
C GLU A 144 -4.47 0.73 -2.38
N ALA A 145 -5.64 1.33 -2.16
CA ALA A 145 -5.92 2.00 -0.90
C ALA A 145 -5.82 0.98 0.24
N PRO A 146 -5.12 1.29 1.36
CA PRO A 146 -4.84 0.33 2.43
C PRO A 146 -6.07 0.08 3.34
N ILE A 147 -7.24 -0.06 2.72
CA ILE A 147 -8.52 -0.29 3.38
C ILE A 147 -8.49 -1.62 4.15
N ASN A 148 -7.94 -2.67 3.53
CA ASN A 148 -7.82 -3.97 4.17
C ASN A 148 -6.86 -3.94 5.37
N GLU A 149 -5.81 -3.13 5.30
CA GLU A 149 -4.89 -2.94 6.42
C GLU A 149 -5.58 -2.23 7.58
N PHE A 150 -6.34 -1.16 7.29
CA PHE A 150 -7.19 -0.50 8.27
C PHE A 150 -8.14 -1.50 8.95
N ILE A 151 -8.93 -2.24 8.16
CA ILE A 151 -9.88 -3.24 8.67
C ILE A 151 -9.17 -4.29 9.53
N ASN A 152 -7.98 -4.73 9.12
CA ASN A 152 -7.22 -5.76 9.85
C ASN A 152 -6.67 -5.29 11.18
N ASN A 153 -6.45 -3.99 11.34
CA ASN A 153 -5.98 -3.37 12.56
C ASN A 153 -7.13 -3.00 13.53
N GLN A 154 -8.39 -3.20 13.12
CA GLN A 154 -9.57 -2.96 13.95
C GLN A 154 -10.09 -4.27 14.59
N ASP A 155 -10.37 -4.18 15.88
CA ASP A 155 -11.11 -5.18 16.64
C ASP A 155 -12.62 -4.97 16.48
N TYR A 156 -13.41 -5.98 16.86
CA TYR A 156 -14.85 -5.80 17.02
C TYR A 156 -15.11 -4.96 18.28
N GLN A 157 -16.20 -4.21 18.31
CA GLN A 157 -16.60 -3.45 19.50
C GLN A 157 -17.96 -3.90 19.99
N LEU A 158 -18.09 -4.16 21.29
CA LEU A 158 -19.37 -4.30 21.97
C LEU A 158 -19.67 -2.97 22.66
N ILE A 159 -20.70 -2.27 22.20
CA ILE A 159 -21.11 -0.98 22.72
C ILE A 159 -22.43 -1.15 23.47
N LEU A 160 -22.45 -0.70 24.71
CA LEU A 160 -23.62 -0.59 25.56
C LEU A 160 -23.97 0.90 25.65
N LEU A 161 -25.17 1.26 25.23
CA LEU A 161 -25.71 2.60 25.39
C LEU A 161 -26.90 2.52 26.35
N VAL A 162 -26.84 3.30 27.43
CA VAL A 162 -27.89 3.38 28.45
C VAL A 162 -28.30 4.84 28.58
N HIS A 163 -29.55 5.15 28.27
CA HIS A 163 -30.10 6.51 28.33
C HIS A 163 -30.74 6.83 29.68
N ASN A 164 -31.20 5.81 30.42
CA ASN A 164 -31.76 5.97 31.76
C ASN A 164 -31.44 4.74 32.65
N SER A 165 -30.40 4.85 33.47
CA SER A 165 -29.87 3.75 34.28
C SER A 165 -30.69 3.43 35.55
N GLU A 166 -31.65 4.27 35.92
CA GLU A 166 -32.44 4.11 37.15
C GLU A 166 -33.65 3.20 36.99
N LEU A 167 -34.02 2.85 35.75
CA LEU A 167 -35.31 2.23 35.48
C LEU A 167 -35.31 0.70 35.52
N PHE A 168 -34.23 0.00 35.13
CA PHE A 168 -34.24 -1.46 35.03
C PHE A 168 -32.86 -2.11 35.30
N PRO A 169 -32.78 -3.17 36.12
CA PRO A 169 -31.56 -3.93 36.29
C PRO A 169 -31.31 -4.80 35.05
N SER A 170 -30.40 -4.35 34.18
CA SER A 170 -30.01 -5.09 32.98
C SER A 170 -28.61 -5.68 33.13
N LYS A 171 -28.46 -6.92 32.67
CA LYS A 171 -27.22 -7.70 32.80
C LYS A 171 -26.80 -8.24 31.45
N LEU A 172 -25.51 -8.10 31.16
CA LEU A 172 -24.87 -8.73 30.01
C LEU A 172 -23.73 -9.62 30.48
N GLU A 173 -23.75 -10.88 30.07
CA GLU A 173 -22.63 -11.78 30.27
C GLU A 173 -21.85 -11.94 28.97
N LEU A 174 -20.57 -11.60 29.00
CA LEU A 174 -19.63 -11.79 27.90
C LEU A 174 -18.68 -12.93 28.24
N LYS A 175 -18.71 -14.01 27.46
CA LYS A 175 -17.81 -15.15 27.65
C LYS A 175 -16.88 -15.30 26.47
N SER A 176 -15.57 -15.29 26.73
CA SER A 176 -14.53 -15.68 25.77
C SER A 176 -13.83 -16.96 26.24
N GLN A 177 -13.42 -17.80 25.30
CA GLN A 177 -12.59 -18.97 25.61
C GLN A 177 -11.24 -18.60 26.24
N LYS A 178 -10.68 -17.42 25.92
CA LYS A 178 -9.37 -16.99 26.42
C LYS A 178 -9.46 -16.09 27.64
N SER A 179 -10.51 -15.28 27.75
CA SER A 179 -10.63 -14.23 28.76
C SER A 179 -11.60 -14.57 29.90
N GLY A 180 -12.27 -15.74 29.83
CA GLY A 180 -13.25 -16.17 30.82
C GLY A 180 -14.64 -15.54 30.64
N THR A 181 -15.49 -15.69 31.65
CA THR A 181 -16.83 -15.06 31.70
C THR A 181 -16.75 -13.76 32.48
N GLN A 182 -17.22 -12.67 31.87
CA GLN A 182 -17.36 -11.36 32.50
C GLN A 182 -18.85 -11.02 32.61
N SER A 183 -19.32 -10.79 33.83
CA SER A 183 -20.65 -10.25 34.08
C SER A 183 -20.57 -8.73 34.09
N ILE A 184 -21.29 -8.08 33.19
CA ILE A 184 -21.32 -6.63 33.00
C ILE A 184 -22.70 -6.13 33.41
N LEU A 185 -22.72 -5.23 34.39
CA LEU A 185 -23.93 -4.52 34.79
C LEU A 185 -24.11 -3.29 33.89
N LEU A 186 -25.31 -3.10 33.34
CA LEU A 186 -25.66 -2.00 32.44
C LEU A 186 -26.16 -0.78 33.24
N ASP A 187 -25.32 -0.28 34.12
CA ASP A 187 -25.56 0.97 34.88
C ASP A 187 -25.10 2.23 34.13
N SER A 188 -24.27 2.07 33.10
CA SER A 188 -23.77 3.18 32.29
C SER A 188 -23.38 2.71 30.88
N SER A 189 -23.32 3.66 29.95
CA SER A 189 -22.75 3.41 28.62
C SER A 189 -21.28 2.99 28.72
N LYS A 190 -20.91 1.89 28.03
CA LYS A 190 -19.57 1.28 28.05
C LYS A 190 -19.24 0.69 26.69
N THR A 191 -17.97 0.73 26.31
CA THR A 191 -17.46 0.09 25.09
C THR A 191 -16.38 -0.92 25.44
N PHE A 192 -16.48 -2.13 24.88
CA PHE A 192 -15.53 -3.20 25.05
C PHE A 192 -14.93 -3.60 23.71
N SER A 193 -13.61 -3.77 23.67
CA SER A 193 -12.95 -4.38 22.51
C SER A 193 -13.07 -5.89 22.56
N LEU A 194 -13.57 -6.48 21.47
CA LEU A 194 -13.66 -7.90 21.22
C LEU A 194 -12.55 -8.30 20.24
N LYS A 195 -11.54 -9.01 20.76
CA LYS A 195 -10.35 -9.40 20.01
C LYS A 195 -10.71 -10.30 18.83
N ARG A 196 -10.03 -10.08 17.71
CA ARG A 196 -10.11 -10.97 16.53
C ARG A 196 -9.64 -12.40 16.83
N GLY A 197 -10.21 -13.35 16.08
CA GLY A 197 -9.83 -14.77 16.15
C GLY A 197 -10.30 -15.48 17.42
N GLU A 198 -11.35 -14.96 18.06
CA GLU A 198 -12.00 -15.55 19.22
C GLU A 198 -13.49 -15.81 18.97
N ASN A 199 -14.04 -16.76 19.72
CA ASN A 199 -15.47 -17.01 19.77
C ASN A 199 -16.00 -16.48 21.10
N TYR A 200 -17.02 -15.62 21.01
CA TYR A 200 -17.70 -15.01 22.14
C TYR A 200 -19.11 -15.58 22.28
N SER A 201 -19.54 -15.79 23.53
CA SER A 201 -20.96 -16.00 23.87
C SER A 201 -21.43 -14.77 24.63
N ILE A 202 -22.50 -14.13 24.14
CA ILE A 202 -23.09 -12.94 24.74
C ILE A 202 -24.50 -13.30 25.18
N THR A 203 -24.77 -13.18 26.47
CA THR A 203 -26.12 -13.32 27.03
C THR A 203 -26.58 -11.94 27.46
N TYR A 204 -27.71 -11.47 26.95
CA TYR A 204 -28.26 -10.16 27.29
C TYR A 204 -29.67 -10.30 27.87
N GLU A 205 -29.78 -9.96 29.15
CA GLU A 205 -31.03 -9.97 29.91
C GLU A 205 -31.38 -8.55 30.31
N SER A 206 -32.48 -8.03 29.78
CA SER A 206 -32.96 -6.68 30.07
C SER A 206 -34.47 -6.68 30.20
N GLN A 207 -34.96 -5.90 31.16
CA GLN A 207 -36.38 -5.61 31.36
C GLN A 207 -36.78 -4.24 30.77
N SER A 208 -35.82 -3.56 30.11
CA SER A 208 -36.01 -2.24 29.51
C SER A 208 -37.05 -2.25 28.39
N ILE A 209 -37.80 -1.15 28.32
CA ILE A 209 -38.67 -0.84 27.18
C ILE A 209 -37.79 -0.50 25.97
N SER A 210 -38.26 -0.77 24.75
CA SER A 210 -37.46 -0.60 23.54
C SER A 210 -36.96 0.86 23.39
N GLY A 211 -35.64 1.04 23.38
CA GLY A 211 -34.99 2.32 23.06
C GLY A 211 -34.26 3.01 24.21
N GLU A 212 -34.45 2.61 25.47
CA GLU A 212 -33.71 3.17 26.61
C GLU A 212 -32.34 2.50 26.83
N GLU A 213 -32.18 1.28 26.31
CA GLU A 213 -30.95 0.51 26.31
C GLU A 213 -30.68 -0.08 24.92
N LEU A 214 -29.47 0.14 24.41
CA LEU A 214 -29.00 -0.44 23.16
C LEU A 214 -27.70 -1.21 23.39
N VAL A 215 -27.72 -2.48 23.03
CA VAL A 215 -26.53 -3.33 22.98
C VAL A 215 -26.19 -3.56 21.51
N LEU A 216 -24.98 -3.17 21.12
CA LEU A 216 -24.55 -3.13 19.73
C LEU A 216 -23.23 -3.87 19.56
N ILE A 217 -23.10 -4.60 18.46
CA ILE A 217 -21.81 -5.08 17.97
C ILE A 217 -21.45 -4.27 16.73
N VAL A 218 -20.28 -3.64 16.76
CA VAL A 218 -19.68 -3.00 15.60
C VAL A 218 -18.54 -3.88 15.08
N SER A 219 -18.58 -4.20 13.78
CA SER A 219 -17.53 -4.99 13.15
C SER A 219 -16.35 -4.13 12.68
N PRO A 220 -15.19 -4.74 12.40
CA PRO A 220 -14.03 -4.06 11.81
C PRO A 220 -14.31 -3.38 10.46
N ILE A 221 -15.41 -3.73 9.78
CA ILE A 221 -15.86 -3.13 8.52
C ILE A 221 -16.95 -2.07 8.71
N GLY A 222 -17.30 -1.75 9.95
CA GLY A 222 -18.31 -0.74 10.30
C GLY A 222 -19.76 -1.23 10.20
N GLU A 223 -20.01 -2.54 10.14
CA GLU A 223 -21.37 -3.08 10.26
C GLU A 223 -21.83 -2.99 11.72
N ILE A 224 -23.08 -2.59 11.93
CA ILE A 224 -23.67 -2.47 13.26
C ILE A 224 -24.81 -3.48 13.39
N LEU A 225 -24.68 -4.40 14.34
CA LEU A 225 -25.71 -5.35 14.72
C LEU A 225 -26.32 -4.94 16.07
N GLN A 226 -27.65 -4.84 16.13
CA GLN A 226 -28.34 -4.70 17.41
C GLN A 226 -28.59 -6.07 18.04
N ILE A 227 -28.25 -6.18 19.32
CA ILE A 227 -28.61 -7.33 20.14
C ILE A 227 -29.95 -7.03 20.83
N PRO A 228 -31.03 -7.78 20.53
CA PRO A 228 -32.31 -7.59 21.18
C PRO A 228 -32.26 -8.04 22.65
N ALA A 229 -33.12 -7.46 23.49
CA ALA A 229 -33.28 -7.91 24.87
C ALA A 229 -33.65 -9.40 24.94
N GLN A 230 -33.27 -10.06 26.04
CA GLN A 230 -33.52 -11.48 26.27
C GLN A 230 -32.94 -12.37 25.17
N SER A 231 -31.67 -12.15 24.81
CA SER A 231 -31.01 -12.90 23.73
C SER A 231 -29.75 -13.62 24.18
N LEU A 232 -29.48 -14.72 23.47
CA LEU A 232 -28.27 -15.51 23.60
C LEU A 232 -27.60 -15.60 22.22
N LEU A 233 -26.45 -14.97 22.08
CA LEU A 233 -25.72 -14.82 20.84
C LEU A 233 -24.37 -15.55 20.92
N SER A 234 -24.06 -16.35 19.90
CA SER A 234 -22.69 -16.85 19.68
C SER A 234 -22.06 -16.05 18.53
N LEU A 235 -20.99 -15.28 18.82
CA LEU A 235 -20.29 -14.43 17.86
C LEU A 235 -18.92 -15.04 17.53
N SER A 236 -18.60 -15.16 16.24
CA SER A 236 -17.27 -15.55 15.78
C SER A 236 -16.54 -14.37 15.14
N THR A 237 -15.37 -14.03 15.66
CA THR A 237 -14.53 -12.92 15.17
C THR A 237 -13.36 -13.41 14.30
N HIS A 238 -13.45 -14.64 13.79
CA HIS A 238 -12.47 -15.20 12.86
C HIS A 238 -12.59 -14.63 11.44
N LYS A 239 -13.77 -14.14 11.09
CA LYS A 239 -14.02 -13.39 9.86
C LYS A 239 -14.09 -11.90 10.18
N THR A 240 -14.05 -11.05 9.16
CA THR A 240 -14.19 -9.59 9.29
C THR A 240 -15.65 -9.14 9.35
N ASN A 241 -16.56 -9.95 8.80
CA ASN A 241 -18.00 -9.73 8.84
C ASN A 241 -18.58 -10.35 10.11
N ILE A 242 -19.70 -9.82 10.60
CA ILE A 242 -20.34 -10.38 11.80
C ILE A 242 -20.91 -11.77 11.45
N SER A 243 -20.24 -12.84 11.88
CA SER A 243 -20.76 -14.19 11.83
C SER A 243 -21.35 -14.54 13.18
N PHE A 244 -22.67 -14.69 13.24
CA PHE A 244 -23.35 -14.98 14.49
C PHE A 244 -24.45 -16.01 14.35
N ASP A 245 -24.75 -16.66 15.46
CA ASP A 245 -25.88 -17.57 15.62
C ASP A 245 -26.67 -17.17 16.88
N PHE A 246 -27.94 -16.80 16.70
CA PHE A 246 -28.84 -16.53 17.81
C PHE A 246 -29.50 -17.83 18.24
N LYS A 247 -29.34 -18.17 19.52
CA LYS A 247 -30.02 -19.33 20.11
C LYS A 247 -31.40 -18.96 20.65
N ILE A 248 -31.61 -17.68 20.97
CA ILE A 248 -32.86 -17.10 21.46
C ILE A 248 -33.02 -15.72 20.80
N ASN A 249 -34.20 -15.46 20.21
CA ASN A 249 -34.55 -14.30 19.37
C ASN A 249 -33.77 -14.19 18.05
N SER A 250 -34.09 -13.17 17.24
CA SER A 250 -33.37 -12.82 16.00
C SER A 250 -32.90 -11.37 16.09
N GLY A 251 -31.62 -11.12 15.90
CA GLY A 251 -31.09 -9.75 15.79
C GLY A 251 -31.48 -9.09 14.48
N THR A 252 -31.46 -7.76 14.48
CA THR A 252 -31.64 -6.96 13.27
C THR A 252 -30.34 -6.23 12.96
N PHE A 253 -29.86 -6.40 11.74
CA PHE A 253 -28.85 -5.51 11.21
C PHE A 253 -29.50 -4.17 10.93
N PHE A 254 -28.88 -3.08 11.38
CA PHE A 254 -29.35 -1.78 10.95
C PHE A 254 -28.99 -1.56 9.49
N SER A 255 -30.00 -1.28 8.68
CA SER A 255 -29.77 -0.70 7.35
C SER A 255 -29.32 0.75 7.48
N GLU A 256 -28.57 1.27 6.51
CA GLU A 256 -28.10 2.68 6.53
C GLU A 256 -29.26 3.69 6.72
N LYS A 257 -30.45 3.38 6.23
CA LYS A 257 -31.66 4.21 6.39
C LYS A 257 -32.17 4.21 7.83
N GLU A 258 -31.98 3.12 8.57
CA GLU A 258 -32.35 3.01 9.98
C GLU A 258 -31.29 3.64 10.89
N ILE A 259 -30.01 3.48 10.57
CA ILE A 259 -28.89 4.15 11.26
C ILE A 259 -29.10 5.66 11.26
N SER A 260 -29.53 6.25 10.13
CA SER A 260 -29.76 7.69 10.02
C SER A 260 -30.86 8.25 10.93
N LYS A 261 -31.73 7.38 11.47
CA LYS A 261 -32.83 7.77 12.37
C LYS A 261 -32.42 7.75 13.84
N ILE A 262 -31.30 7.10 14.18
CA ILE A 262 -30.80 6.98 15.55
C ILE A 262 -29.52 7.83 15.66
N PRO A 263 -29.55 8.97 16.38
CA PRO A 263 -28.43 9.91 16.42
C PRO A 263 -27.08 9.28 16.82
N GLU A 264 -27.08 8.38 17.80
CA GLU A 264 -25.89 7.73 18.32
C GLU A 264 -25.25 6.80 17.27
N LEU A 265 -26.07 6.04 16.54
CA LEU A 265 -25.58 5.16 15.48
C LEU A 265 -25.03 5.95 14.29
N LYS A 266 -25.67 7.09 13.98
CA LYS A 266 -25.18 8.01 12.96
C LYS A 266 -23.79 8.54 13.31
N ILE A 267 -23.59 8.98 14.56
CA ILE A 267 -22.27 9.45 15.05
C ILE A 267 -21.24 8.33 14.97
N LEU A 268 -21.57 7.10 15.38
CA LEU A 268 -20.66 5.95 15.28
C LEU A 268 -20.22 5.68 13.83
N GLN A 269 -21.17 5.74 12.90
CA GLN A 269 -20.87 5.54 11.47
C GLN A 269 -20.07 6.70 10.88
N GLU A 270 -20.34 7.94 11.30
CA GLU A 270 -19.58 9.12 10.90
C GLU A 270 -18.14 9.04 11.40
N ASN A 271 -17.93 8.72 12.68
CA ASN A 271 -16.60 8.53 13.28
C ASN A 271 -15.81 7.44 12.55
N TYR A 272 -16.41 6.28 12.28
CA TYR A 272 -15.74 5.22 11.52
C TYR A 272 -15.29 5.68 10.13
N ASN A 273 -16.16 6.42 9.42
CA ASN A 273 -15.82 6.93 8.09
C ASN A 273 -14.74 8.01 8.14
N GLU A 274 -14.74 8.86 9.17
CA GLU A 274 -13.69 9.85 9.42
C GLU A 274 -12.35 9.17 9.73
N ASP A 275 -12.33 8.18 10.62
CA ASP A 275 -11.13 7.40 10.96
C ASP A 275 -10.56 6.69 9.72
N LEU A 276 -11.41 6.05 8.92
CA LEU A 276 -11.01 5.40 7.67
C LEU A 276 -10.44 6.42 6.67
N LYS A 277 -11.12 7.56 6.49
CA LYS A 277 -10.66 8.64 5.62
C LYS A 277 -9.30 9.16 6.08
N GLU A 278 -9.14 9.42 7.38
CA GLU A 278 -7.90 9.92 7.95
C GLU A 278 -6.76 8.90 7.77
N TYR A 279 -7.03 7.61 7.99
CA TYR A 279 -6.05 6.54 7.76
C TYR A 279 -5.57 6.51 6.31
N ILE A 280 -6.49 6.58 5.34
CA ILE A 280 -6.17 6.58 3.91
C ILE A 280 -5.43 7.85 3.50
N ILE A 281 -5.79 9.01 4.07
CA ILE A 281 -5.07 10.26 3.81
C ILE A 281 -3.65 10.16 4.37
N LYS A 282 -3.48 9.66 5.60
CA LYS A 282 -2.16 9.48 6.24
C LYS A 282 -1.25 8.52 5.47
N SER A 283 -1.80 7.56 4.73
CA SER A 283 -1.00 6.66 3.89
C SER A 283 -0.42 7.35 2.65
N LEU A 284 -0.90 8.53 2.28
CA LEU A 284 -0.34 9.32 1.19
C LEU A 284 0.98 10.02 1.61
N PRO A 285 1.87 10.37 0.66
CA PRO A 285 3.06 11.13 0.98
C PRO A 285 2.72 12.48 1.64
N ASN A 286 3.50 12.92 2.63
CA ASN A 286 3.23 14.10 3.47
C ASN A 286 2.76 15.35 2.71
N ILE A 287 3.33 15.63 1.54
CA ILE A 287 3.00 16.81 0.71
C ILE A 287 1.54 16.75 0.21
N PHE A 288 0.99 15.55 0.04
CA PHE A 288 -0.36 15.30 -0.47
C PHE A 288 -1.41 15.21 0.63
N GLN A 289 -1.04 14.90 1.88
CA GLN A 289 -1.99 14.66 2.97
C GLN A 289 -2.94 15.87 3.18
N ASN A 290 -2.38 17.08 3.19
CA ASN A 290 -3.14 18.32 3.47
C ASN A 290 -3.38 19.18 2.22
N ASN A 291 -3.22 18.63 1.01
CA ASN A 291 -3.30 19.43 -0.21
C ASN A 291 -4.23 18.80 -1.27
N SER A 292 -5.51 19.11 -1.16
CA SER A 292 -6.55 18.65 -2.10
C SER A 292 -6.28 19.02 -3.55
N LYS A 293 -5.67 20.18 -3.82
CA LYS A 293 -5.29 20.59 -5.19
C LYS A 293 -4.21 19.68 -5.76
N LEU A 294 -3.22 19.28 -4.96
CA LEU A 294 -2.19 18.34 -5.38
C LEU A 294 -2.75 16.92 -5.54
N GLN A 295 -3.63 16.48 -4.64
CA GLN A 295 -4.36 15.21 -4.77
C GLN A 295 -5.14 15.16 -6.10
N HIS A 296 -5.86 16.24 -6.43
CA HIS A 296 -6.61 16.36 -7.69
C HIS A 296 -5.68 16.30 -8.91
N ARG A 297 -4.60 17.09 -8.92
CA ARG A 297 -3.61 17.07 -10.01
C ARG A 297 -2.97 15.71 -10.19
N SER A 298 -2.62 15.05 -9.09
CA SER A 298 -2.08 13.68 -9.09
C SER A 298 -3.08 12.68 -9.70
N TYR A 299 -4.35 12.78 -9.33
CA TYR A 299 -5.41 11.91 -9.87
C TYR A 299 -5.58 12.12 -11.38
N GLN A 300 -5.75 13.36 -11.83
CA GLN A 300 -5.89 13.69 -13.26
C GLN A 300 -4.65 13.28 -14.07
N TYR A 301 -3.46 13.48 -13.50
CA TYR A 301 -2.21 13.09 -14.14
C TYR A 301 -2.10 11.56 -14.27
N THR A 302 -2.47 10.80 -13.24
CA THR A 302 -2.50 9.33 -13.29
C THR A 302 -3.51 8.82 -14.32
N LYS A 303 -4.68 9.46 -14.41
CA LYS A 303 -5.70 9.19 -15.44
C LYS A 303 -5.18 9.48 -16.85
N TRP A 304 -4.49 10.61 -17.05
CA TRP A 304 -3.86 10.96 -18.32
C TRP A 304 -2.76 9.97 -18.72
N LEU A 305 -1.90 9.58 -17.77
CA LEU A 305 -0.86 8.58 -17.99
C LEU A 305 -1.45 7.23 -18.42
N ALA A 306 -2.49 6.75 -17.76
CA ALA A 306 -3.13 5.48 -18.11
C ALA A 306 -3.75 5.48 -19.51
N ARG A 307 -4.29 6.64 -19.95
CA ARG A 307 -4.83 6.81 -21.31
C ARG A 307 -3.75 6.77 -22.38
N LEU A 308 -2.59 7.36 -22.11
CA LEU A 308 -1.48 7.41 -23.09
C LEU A 308 -0.61 6.16 -23.05
N PHE A 309 -0.41 5.58 -21.87
CA PHE A 309 0.45 4.42 -21.66
C PHE A 309 -0.34 3.38 -20.86
N GLY A 310 -0.80 2.33 -21.54
CA GLY A 310 -1.59 1.26 -20.91
C GLY A 310 -0.90 0.56 -19.74
N THR A 311 0.43 0.67 -19.61
CA THR A 311 1.19 0.17 -18.47
C THR A 311 0.78 0.79 -17.13
N TYR A 312 0.15 1.97 -17.13
CA TYR A 312 -0.33 2.64 -15.91
C TYR A 312 -1.83 2.42 -15.64
N GLN A 313 -2.50 1.53 -16.36
CA GLN A 313 -3.92 1.25 -16.14
C GLN A 313 -4.20 0.77 -14.72
N ASN A 314 -3.34 -0.10 -14.18
CA ASN A 314 -3.46 -0.57 -12.79
C ASN A 314 -3.35 0.57 -11.79
N ASN A 315 -2.43 1.52 -12.01
CA ASN A 315 -2.28 2.72 -11.17
C ASN A 315 -3.53 3.60 -11.18
N TYR A 316 -4.21 3.68 -12.31
CA TYR A 316 -5.48 4.39 -12.40
C TYR A 316 -6.61 3.65 -11.68
N GLU A 317 -6.67 2.32 -11.75
CA GLU A 317 -7.61 1.56 -10.93
C GLU A 317 -7.35 1.74 -9.43
N TYR A 318 -6.08 1.78 -9.02
CA TYR A 318 -5.72 2.12 -7.64
C TYR A 318 -6.20 3.52 -7.27
N ALA A 319 -5.93 4.52 -8.12
CA ALA A 319 -6.35 5.91 -7.89
C ALA A 319 -7.87 6.05 -7.71
N LYS A 320 -8.68 5.26 -8.42
CA LYS A 320 -10.14 5.23 -8.21
C LYS A 320 -10.52 4.77 -6.80
N GLY A 321 -9.76 3.84 -6.22
CA GLY A 321 -9.97 3.38 -4.85
C GLY A 321 -9.77 4.47 -3.79
N TYR A 322 -8.89 5.45 -4.06
CA TYR A 322 -8.68 6.60 -3.17
C TYR A 322 -9.76 7.68 -3.34
N LEU A 323 -10.39 7.77 -4.52
CA LEU A 323 -11.32 8.85 -4.88
C LEU A 323 -12.38 9.18 -3.82
N PRO A 324 -13.05 8.20 -3.15
CA PRO A 324 -14.08 8.49 -2.15
C PRO A 324 -13.56 9.24 -0.91
N TYR A 325 -12.25 9.15 -0.64
CA TYR A 325 -11.62 9.66 0.58
C TYR A 325 -10.88 10.99 0.36
N LEU A 326 -10.69 11.38 -0.90
CA LEU A 326 -10.02 12.63 -1.24
C LEU A 326 -11.01 13.80 -1.22
N ASP A 327 -10.57 14.94 -0.68
CA ASP A 327 -11.36 16.18 -0.68
C ASP A 327 -11.31 16.88 -2.04
N LEU A 328 -11.71 16.15 -3.08
CA LEU A 328 -11.78 16.68 -4.44
C LEU A 328 -13.06 17.48 -4.58
N ALA A 329 -12.95 18.70 -5.14
CA ALA A 329 -14.11 19.41 -5.62
C ALA A 329 -14.90 18.48 -6.55
N LYS A 330 -16.17 18.21 -6.21
CA LYS A 330 -17.05 17.43 -7.09
C LYS A 330 -16.98 18.10 -8.46
N GLU A 331 -16.41 17.41 -9.45
CA GLU A 331 -16.55 17.85 -10.83
C GLU A 331 -18.05 17.99 -11.06
N GLN A 332 -18.52 19.22 -11.31
CA GLN A 332 -19.89 19.46 -11.73
C GLN A 332 -20.11 18.61 -12.98
N LYS A 333 -20.75 17.46 -12.79
CA LYS A 333 -21.24 16.62 -13.88
C LYS A 333 -22.31 17.44 -14.61
N ASN A 334 -21.92 18.08 -15.70
CA ASN A 334 -22.87 18.39 -16.77
C ASN A 334 -23.18 17.07 -17.49
N GLY A 335 -24.15 16.34 -16.95
CA GLY A 335 -24.65 15.08 -17.48
C GLY A 335 -25.60 14.45 -16.46
N PRO A 336 -26.84 14.09 -16.84
CA PRO A 336 -27.82 13.62 -15.89
C PRO A 336 -27.44 12.25 -15.36
N ASP A 337 -27.95 11.95 -14.18
CA ASP A 337 -27.90 10.70 -13.43
C ASP A 337 -26.75 10.50 -12.44
N LEU A 338 -27.18 10.03 -11.27
CA LEU A 338 -26.46 9.70 -10.04
C LEU A 338 -26.46 10.80 -8.97
N GLY A 339 -27.66 11.26 -8.61
CA GLY A 339 -27.99 11.47 -7.20
C GLY A 339 -28.19 10.08 -6.55
N ASP A 340 -27.76 9.92 -5.30
CA ASP A 340 -27.80 8.70 -4.47
C ASP A 340 -26.64 7.67 -4.58
N SER A 341 -25.60 7.88 -5.39
CA SER A 341 -24.49 6.90 -5.51
C SER A 341 -23.32 7.06 -4.52
N ASP A 342 -23.21 8.19 -3.82
CA ASP A 342 -21.95 8.52 -3.13
C ASP A 342 -21.69 7.63 -1.89
N ARG A 343 -22.72 7.22 -1.13
CA ARG A 343 -22.57 6.26 -0.01
C ARG A 343 -22.57 4.79 -0.44
N SER A 344 -23.38 4.42 -1.44
CA SER A 344 -23.40 3.05 -1.97
C SER A 344 -22.11 2.67 -2.72
N SER A 345 -21.34 3.65 -3.19
CA SER A 345 -20.04 3.43 -3.84
C SER A 345 -18.94 2.98 -2.87
N LEU A 346 -18.96 3.44 -1.61
CA LEU A 346 -18.02 3.02 -0.57
C LEU A 346 -18.21 1.52 -0.27
N LYS A 347 -19.46 1.09 -0.09
CA LYS A 347 -19.81 -0.33 0.11
C LYS A 347 -19.44 -1.20 -1.09
N ASN A 348 -19.74 -0.73 -2.32
CA ASN A 348 -19.39 -1.48 -3.53
C ASN A 348 -17.88 -1.54 -3.81
N ASN A 349 -17.09 -0.54 -3.38
CA ASN A 349 -15.63 -0.58 -3.51
C ASN A 349 -14.98 -1.41 -2.40
N LEU A 350 -15.52 -1.39 -1.17
CA LEU A 350 -15.16 -2.32 -0.09
C LEU A 350 -15.38 -3.78 -0.51
N LEU A 351 -16.56 -4.08 -1.09
CA LEU A 351 -16.90 -5.42 -1.59
C LEU A 351 -16.07 -5.82 -2.83
N LYS A 352 -15.78 -4.89 -3.76
CA LYS A 352 -14.96 -5.18 -4.96
C LYS A 352 -13.48 -5.37 -4.66
N GLY A 353 -12.93 -4.71 -3.64
CA GLY A 353 -11.58 -4.99 -3.14
C GLY A 353 -11.48 -6.38 -2.51
N TRP A 354 -12.59 -6.86 -1.93
CA TRP A 354 -12.66 -8.16 -1.26
C TRP A 354 -12.79 -9.35 -2.23
N ASP A 355 -13.63 -9.26 -3.27
CA ASP A 355 -13.83 -10.33 -4.28
C ASP A 355 -12.54 -10.75 -5.01
N LYS A 356 -11.58 -9.81 -5.16
CA LYS A 356 -10.28 -10.09 -5.78
C LYS A 356 -9.29 -10.81 -4.85
N SER A 357 -9.51 -10.74 -3.54
CA SER A 357 -8.58 -11.32 -2.54
C SER A 357 -8.91 -12.79 -2.19
N GLU A 358 -10.14 -13.25 -2.40
CA GLU A 358 -10.54 -14.65 -2.13
C GLU A 358 -10.36 -15.61 -3.32
N THR A 359 -10.06 -15.12 -4.52
CA THR A 359 -9.90 -15.97 -5.73
C THR A 359 -8.46 -16.48 -5.94
N LYS A 360 -7.81 -16.98 -4.89
CA LYS A 360 -6.54 -17.71 -5.04
C LYS A 360 -6.31 -18.88 -4.09
N TYR A 361 -7.36 -19.55 -3.61
CA TYR A 361 -7.23 -20.91 -3.06
C TYR A 361 -8.47 -21.76 -3.39
N GLN A 362 -8.56 -22.24 -4.64
CA GLN A 362 -9.37 -23.42 -4.92
C GLN A 362 -8.54 -24.67 -4.62
N ILE A 363 -8.88 -25.31 -3.51
CA ILE A 363 -8.44 -26.64 -3.12
C ILE A 363 -8.89 -27.63 -4.19
N LYS A 364 -7.94 -28.22 -4.92
CA LYS A 364 -8.16 -29.47 -5.65
C LYS A 364 -8.15 -30.61 -4.63
N ASN A 365 -9.33 -31.11 -4.29
CA ASN A 365 -9.53 -32.48 -3.82
C ASN A 365 -10.47 -33.14 -4.84
N SER A 366 -9.94 -33.97 -5.74
CA SER A 366 -9.88 -35.42 -5.57
C SER A 366 -11.27 -36.06 -5.62
N SER A 367 -11.63 -36.54 -6.81
CA SER A 367 -12.58 -37.63 -6.98
C SER A 367 -12.19 -38.42 -8.24
N LYS A 368 -11.44 -39.50 -8.03
CA LYS A 368 -11.42 -40.65 -8.93
C LYS A 368 -11.59 -41.90 -8.06
N THR A 369 -12.82 -42.38 -7.99
CA THR A 369 -13.10 -43.82 -8.11
C THR A 369 -12.82 -44.27 -9.54
#